data_AF-A0A2V6XF85-F1
#
_entry.id   AF-A0A2V6XF85-F1
#
_cell.length_a   1.000
_cell.length_b   1.000
_cell.length_c   1.000
_cell.angle_alpha   90.00
_cell.angle_beta   90.00
_cell.angle_gamma   90.00
#
_symmetry.space_group_name_H-M   'P 1'
#
loop_
_entity.id
_entity.type
_entity.pdbx_description
1 polymer ?
#
loop_
_entity_poly.entity_id
_entity_poly.type
_entity_poly.pdbx_seq_one_letter_code
_entity_poly.pdbx_strand_id
1 'polypeptide(L)'
;GWPLEWTEIIVIFCPIFIPLLSHFNVDPILFGTMVAVNLQAAFLSPPVAMSAFYLKGVSPKHVTLNQIFAGMMPYMIIVCICLMFM
;
A
#
# COMPACT_ATOMS: atom_id res chain seq x y z
N GLY A 1 12.42 -12.31 4.55
CA GLY A 1 10.99 -11.93 4.66
C GLY A 1 10.96 -10.51 5.16
N TRP A 2 10.24 -9.63 4.50
CA TRP A 2 9.94 -8.32 5.07
C TRP A 2 9.14 -8.57 6.37
N PRO A 3 9.48 -7.93 7.51
CA PRO A 3 8.98 -8.37 8.81
C PRO A 3 7.49 -8.05 9.06
N LEU A 4 6.82 -7.33 8.15
CA LEU A 4 5.40 -6.94 8.27
C LEU A 4 4.72 -6.96 6.90
N GLU A 5 4.10 -8.08 6.52
CA GLU A 5 3.18 -8.10 5.39
C GLU A 5 1.87 -7.39 5.78
N TRP A 6 0.99 -7.18 4.80
CA TRP A 6 -0.28 -6.48 5.01
C TRP A 6 -1.15 -7.13 6.09
N THR A 7 -1.06 -8.45 6.27
CA THR A 7 -1.83 -9.19 7.29
C THR A 7 -1.39 -8.82 8.71
N GLU A 8 -0.09 -8.79 9.01
CA GLU A 8 0.43 -8.41 10.32
C GLU A 8 0.09 -6.95 10.64
N ILE A 9 0.18 -6.06 9.64
CA ILE A 9 -0.19 -4.65 9.82
C ILE A 9 -1.66 -4.54 10.23
N ILE A 10 -2.58 -5.21 9.53
CA ILE A 10 -4.01 -5.15 9.87
C ILE A 10 -4.28 -5.74 11.26
N VAL A 11 -3.72 -6.90 11.57
CA VAL A 11 -3.96 -7.60 12.85
C VAL A 11 -3.42 -6.79 14.03
N ILE A 12 -2.33 -6.05 13.87
CA ILE A 12 -1.74 -5.23 14.92
C ILE A 12 -2.41 -3.85 15.00
N PHE A 13 -2.52 -3.14 13.88
CA PHE A 13 -2.96 -1.74 13.87
C PHE A 13 -4.49 -1.60 13.98
N CYS A 14 -5.28 -2.33 13.19
CA CYS A 14 -6.72 -2.08 13.13
C CYS A 14 -7.43 -2.20 14.49
N PRO A 15 -7.17 -3.23 15.33
CA PRO A 15 -7.81 -3.33 16.65
C PRO A 15 -7.50 -2.17 17.59
N ILE A 16 -6.34 -1.51 17.43
CA ILE A 16 -5.94 -0.36 18.24
C ILE A 16 -6.73 0.89 17.84
N PHE A 17 -6.95 1.09 16.54
CA PHE A 17 -7.61 2.31 16.02
C PHE A 17 -9.15 2.21 15.98
N ILE A 18 -9.73 1.03 15.74
CA ILE A 18 -11.18 0.83 15.70
C ILE A 18 -11.94 1.47 16.89
N PRO A 19 -11.56 1.25 18.16
CA PRO A 19 -12.27 1.86 19.29
C PRO A 19 -12.09 3.38 19.36
N LEU A 20 -11.03 3.93 18.74
CA LEU A 20 -10.79 5.37 18.68
C LEU A 20 -11.68 6.06 17.64
N LEU A 21 -12.13 5.34 16.60
CA LEU A 21 -12.94 5.93 15.53
C LEU A 21 -14.22 6.56 16.06
N SER A 22 -14.91 5.89 17.00
CA SER A 22 -16.12 6.41 17.62
C SER A 22 -15.85 7.65 18.48
N HIS A 23 -14.70 7.71 19.15
CA HIS A 23 -14.28 8.87 19.94
C HIS A 23 -14.05 10.11 19.07
N PHE A 24 -13.54 9.91 17.84
CA PHE A 24 -13.27 11.00 16.89
C PHE A 24 -14.38 11.19 15.84
N ASN A 25 -15.52 10.50 15.95
CA ASN A 25 -16.63 10.51 14.99
C ASN A 25 -16.19 10.18 13.53
N VAL A 26 -15.24 9.26 13.39
CA VAL A 26 -14.75 8.78 12.08
C VAL A 26 -15.58 7.58 11.63
N ASP A 27 -16.06 7.59 10.39
CA ASP A 27 -16.76 6.44 9.78
C ASP A 27 -15.79 5.24 9.66
N PRO A 28 -16.12 4.09 10.28
CA PRO A 28 -15.32 2.86 10.14
C PRO A 28 -15.13 2.40 8.69
N ILE A 29 -16.07 2.66 7.79
CA ILE A 29 -15.96 2.28 6.38
C ILE A 29 -14.92 3.16 5.67
N LEU A 30 -14.93 4.46 5.93
CA LEU A 30 -13.91 5.38 5.42
C LEU A 30 -12.51 5.00 5.93
N PHE A 31 -12.38 4.74 7.23
CA PHE A 31 -11.12 4.26 7.81
C PHE A 31 -10.64 2.95 7.16
N GLY A 32 -11.52 1.95 7.04
CA GLY A 32 -11.19 0.66 6.44
C GLY A 32 -10.74 0.78 4.98
N THR A 33 -11.42 1.62 4.20
CA THR A 33 -11.05 1.88 2.80
C THR A 33 -9.72 2.63 2.67
N MET A 34 -9.47 3.64 3.50
CA MET A 34 -8.16 4.32 3.56
C MET A 34 -7.03 3.34 3.90
N VAL A 35 -7.22 2.48 4.90
CA VAL A 35 -6.24 1.44 5.25
C VAL A 35 -5.99 0.49 4.09
N ALA A 36 -7.05 0.02 3.41
CA ALA A 36 -6.92 -0.90 2.28
C ALA A 36 -6.15 -0.28 1.11
N VAL A 37 -6.47 0.96 0.73
CA VAL A 37 -5.80 1.68 -0.36
C VAL A 37 -4.35 1.99 0.00
N ASN A 38 -4.09 2.43 1.24
CA ASN A 38 -2.73 2.71 1.72
C ASN A 38 -1.84 1.45 1.73
N LEU A 39 -2.37 0.31 2.19
CA LEU A 39 -1.63 -0.95 2.19
C LEU A 39 -1.32 -1.43 0.76
N GLN A 40 -2.26 -1.29 -0.17
CA GLN A 40 -2.01 -1.58 -1.58
C GLN A 40 -0.91 -0.69 -2.15
N ALA A 41 -0.96 0.62 -1.86
CA ALA A 41 0.05 1.58 -2.30
C ALA A 41 1.44 1.24 -1.75
N ALA A 42 1.53 0.85 -0.48
CA ALA A 42 2.77 0.43 0.15
C ALA A 42 3.42 -0.77 -0.57
N PHE A 43 2.61 -1.69 -1.10
CA PHE A 43 3.09 -2.86 -1.85
C PHE A 43 3.68 -2.54 -3.23
N LEU A 44 3.39 -1.34 -3.73
CA LEU A 44 3.88 -0.78 -5.00
C LEU A 44 4.97 0.28 -4.79
N SER A 45 5.19 0.76 -3.56
CA SER A 45 6.11 1.87 -3.29
C SER A 45 7.58 1.43 -3.24
N PRO A 46 8.48 1.99 -4.06
CA PRO A 46 9.93 1.79 -3.89
C PRO A 46 10.40 2.33 -2.53
N PRO A 47 11.41 1.73 -1.86
CA PRO A 47 12.29 0.63 -2.31
C PRO A 47 11.78 -0.78 -1.97
N VAL A 48 10.65 -0.91 -1.28
CA VAL A 48 10.12 -2.16 -0.73
C VAL A 48 8.89 -2.66 -1.51
N ALA A 49 8.85 -2.37 -2.81
CA ALA A 49 7.76 -2.78 -3.69
C ALA A 49 7.88 -4.27 -4.04
N MET A 50 7.38 -5.14 -3.17
CA MET A 50 7.38 -6.60 -3.32
C MET A 50 6.80 -7.03 -4.68
N SER A 51 5.73 -6.35 -5.13
CA SER A 51 5.12 -6.57 -6.45
C SER A 51 6.11 -6.37 -7.62
N ALA A 52 6.99 -5.36 -7.54
CA ALA A 52 7.99 -5.10 -8.56
C ALA A 52 9.06 -6.18 -8.60
N PHE A 53 9.48 -6.69 -7.44
CA PHE A 53 10.44 -7.79 -7.36
C PHE A 53 9.85 -9.09 -7.89
N TYR A 54 8.58 -9.38 -7.61
CA TYR A 54 7.87 -10.52 -8.20
C TYR A 54 7.77 -10.39 -9.71
N LEU A 55 7.38 -9.21 -10.22
CA LEU A 55 7.30 -8.97 -11.66
C LEU A 55 8.69 -9.09 -12.30
N LYS A 56 9.75 -8.59 -11.66
CA LYS A 56 11.11 -8.72 -12.16
C LYS A 56 11.57 -10.18 -12.26
N GLY A 57 11.13 -11.05 -11.36
CA GLY A 57 11.44 -12.49 -11.37
C GLY A 57 10.92 -13.23 -12.60
N VAL A 58 9.82 -12.77 -13.19
CA VAL A 58 9.21 -13.35 -14.41
C VAL A 58 9.47 -12.53 -15.67
N SER A 59 9.99 -11.30 -15.53
CA SER A 59 10.23 -10.38 -16.64
C SER A 59 11.47 -10.76 -17.46
N PRO A 60 11.49 -10.48 -18.78
CA PRO A 60 12.66 -10.67 -19.63
C PRO A 60 13.92 -9.99 -19.07
N LYS A 61 15.11 -10.53 -19.41
CA LYS A 61 16.40 -10.04 -18.88
C LYS A 61 16.66 -8.56 -19.17
N HIS A 62 16.17 -8.04 -20.30
CA HIS A 62 16.35 -6.65 -20.70
C HIS A 62 15.48 -5.66 -19.92
N VAL A 63 14.42 -6.11 -19.24
CA VAL A 63 13.56 -5.25 -18.41
C VAL A 63 14.25 -4.98 -17.09
N THR A 64 14.56 -3.74 -16.78
CA THR A 64 15.21 -3.35 -15.52
C THR A 64 14.19 -3.10 -14.42
N LEU A 65 14.58 -3.26 -13.16
CA LEU A 65 13.71 -2.94 -12.02
C LEU A 65 13.30 -1.45 -12.03
N ASN A 66 14.21 -0.57 -12.47
CA ASN A 66 13.93 0.86 -12.61
C ASN A 66 12.83 1.15 -13.64
N GLN A 67 12.76 0.37 -14.73
CA GLN A 67 11.65 0.50 -15.70
C GLN A 67 10.31 0.07 -15.08
N ILE A 68 10.32 -0.98 -14.26
CA ILE A 68 9.12 -1.45 -13.55
C ILE A 68 8.66 -0.40 -12.54
N PHE A 69 9.59 0.18 -11.75
CA PHE A 69 9.29 1.29 -10.84
C PHE A 69 8.79 2.52 -11.57
N ALA A 70 9.46 2.95 -12.64
CA ALA A 70 9.02 4.09 -13.43
C ALA A 70 7.62 3.89 -14.02
N GLY A 71 7.27 2.66 -14.41
CA GLY A 71 5.94 2.32 -14.93
C GLY A 71 4.82 2.41 -13.89
N MET A 72 5.08 2.10 -12.62
CA MET A 72 4.07 2.19 -11.56
C MET A 72 3.97 3.57 -10.90
N MET A 73 5.00 4.43 -11.02
CA MET A 73 4.99 5.76 -10.39
C MET A 73 3.78 6.63 -10.76
N PRO A 74 3.29 6.69 -12.01
CA PRO A 74 2.09 7.46 -12.34
C PRO A 74 0.85 6.99 -11.56
N TYR A 75 0.69 5.68 -11.39
CA TYR A 75 -0.40 5.11 -10.61
C TYR A 75 -0.25 5.45 -9.11
N MET A 76 0.96 5.36 -8.57
CA MET A 76 1.26 5.73 -7.19
C MET A 76 0.89 7.19 -6.89
N ILE A 77 1.17 8.12 -7.81
CA ILE A 77 0.79 9.52 -7.67
C ILE A 77 -0.73 9.67 -7.57
N ILE A 78 -1.49 8.98 -8.42
CA ILE A 78 -2.96 9.00 -8.39
C ILE A 78 -3.48 8.47 -7.05
N VAL A 79 -2.89 7.39 -6.53
CA VAL A 79 -3.29 6.83 -5.23
C VAL A 79 -2.96 7.77 -4.08
N CYS A 80 -1.81 8.44 -4.09
CA CYS A 80 -1.49 9.46 -3.08
C CYS A 80 -2.47 10.64 -3.11
N ILE A 81 -2.87 11.08 -4.31
CA ILE A 81 -3.89 12.13 -4.46
C ILE A 81 -5.23 11.64 -3.91
N CYS A 82 -5.63 10.40 -4.23
CA CYS A 82 -6.85 9.80 -3.70
C CYS A 82 -6.84 9.78 -2.16
N LEU A 83 -5.77 9.28 -1.54
CA LEU A 83 -5.60 9.25 -0.09
C LEU A 83 -5.60 10.64 0.56
N MET A 84 -5.20 11.69 -0.17
CA MET A 84 -5.24 13.07 0.34
C MET A 84 -6.67 13.63 0.39
N PHE A 85 -7.57 13.16 -0.47
CA PHE A 85 -8.96 13.63 -0.56
C PHE A 85 -9.97 12.74 0.17
N MET A 86 -9.56 11.53 0.56
CA MET A 86 -10.32 10.65 1.46
C MET A 86 -10.21 11.13 2.91
#